data_AF-A0A927PDH4-F1
#
_entry.id   AF-A0A927PDH4-F1
#
_cell.length_a   1.000
_cell.length_b   1.000
_cell.length_c   1.000
_cell.angle_alpha   90.00
_cell.angle_beta   90.00
_cell.angle_gamma   90.00
#
_symmetry.space_group_name_H-M   'P 1'
#
loop_
_entity.id
_entity.type
_entity.pdbx_description
1 polymer ?
#
loop_
_entity_poly.entity_id
_entity_poly.type
_entity_poly.pdbx_seq_one_letter_code
_entity_poly.pdbx_strand_id
1 'polypeptide(L)'
;MATLLRRLEFKQRYPEIRQGLFIVPSEKRLPKGQEDINIGRVLSAALSDVTENDRADAVSPLIADAVSRFTAMTLTHIEILFTPELHLDVVGTLLALCRNRKICIVWPGVMDGGKLYYAKPEDPEYYECDPRPLQDTYIIFE
;
A
#
# COMPACT_ATOMS: atom_id res chain seq x y z
N MET A 1 1.59 0.82 16.64
CA MET A 1 0.52 1.82 16.62
C MET A 1 0.76 2.72 15.44
N ALA A 2 -0.21 2.88 14.54
CA ALA A 2 -0.05 3.76 13.39
C ALA A 2 0.11 5.19 13.86
N THR A 3 1.00 5.92 13.21
CA THR A 3 1.26 7.32 13.50
C THR A 3 0.41 8.20 12.60
N LEU A 4 -0.40 9.02 13.23
CA LEU A 4 -1.16 10.07 12.58
C LEU A 4 -0.23 11.29 12.30
N LEU A 5 -0.11 11.69 11.04
CA LEU A 5 0.70 12.83 10.61
C LEU A 5 -0.11 13.87 9.84
N ARG A 6 0.13 15.16 10.12
CA ARG A 6 -0.30 16.24 9.24
C ARG A 6 0.59 16.31 8.00
N ARG A 7 0.10 16.89 6.91
CA ARG A 7 0.88 17.01 5.67
C ARG A 7 2.22 17.74 5.85
N LEU A 8 2.26 18.77 6.70
CA LEU A 8 3.48 19.53 6.98
C LEU A 8 4.51 18.67 7.74
N GLU A 9 4.04 17.92 8.74
CA GLU A 9 4.87 17.02 9.56
C GLU A 9 5.40 15.85 8.73
N PHE A 10 4.60 15.33 7.80
CA PHE A 10 5.06 14.31 6.86
C PHE A 10 6.31 14.75 6.12
N LYS A 11 6.34 15.97 5.55
CA LYS A 11 7.52 16.48 4.84
C LYS A 11 8.75 16.60 5.72
N GLN A 12 8.57 16.96 6.99
CA GLN A 12 9.66 17.13 7.95
C GLN A 12 10.20 15.79 8.45
N ARG A 13 9.31 14.82 8.71
CA ARG A 13 9.65 13.52 9.32
C ARG A 13 10.04 12.45 8.30
N TYR A 14 9.57 12.55 7.05
CA TYR A 14 9.86 11.58 6.00
C TYR A 14 11.37 11.33 5.76
N PRO A 15 12.25 12.35 5.82
CA PRO A 15 13.71 12.15 5.73
C PRO A 15 14.30 11.36 6.91
N GLU A 16 13.74 11.51 8.11
CA GLU A 16 14.24 10.89 9.34
C GLU A 16 13.77 9.43 9.49
N ILE A 17 12.56 9.14 9.02
CA ILE A 17 11.99 7.80 9.06
C ILE A 17 12.76 6.90 8.07
N ARG A 18 13.25 5.77 8.57
CA ARG A 18 14.03 4.81 7.76
C ARG A 18 13.18 3.75 7.09
N GLN A 19 12.01 3.45 7.65
CA GLN A 19 11.09 2.46 7.11
C GLN A 19 9.64 2.77 7.51
N GLY A 20 8.70 2.23 6.73
CA GLY A 20 7.28 2.25 7.06
C GLY A 20 6.37 2.46 5.87
N LEU A 21 5.09 2.17 6.11
CA LEU A 21 4.00 2.33 5.15
C LEU A 21 3.34 3.70 5.36
N PHE A 22 3.43 4.56 4.36
CA PHE A 22 2.85 5.91 4.36
C PHE A 22 1.61 5.93 3.48
N ILE A 23 0.46 6.14 4.09
CA ILE A 23 -0.85 6.10 3.44
C ILE A 23 -1.35 7.54 3.31
N VAL A 24 -1.50 8.00 2.07
CA VAL A 24 -1.99 9.34 1.76
C VAL A 24 -3.35 9.27 1.04
N PRO A 25 -4.25 10.25 1.23
CA PRO A 25 -5.53 10.29 0.53
C PRO A 25 -5.45 10.90 -0.88
N SER A 26 -4.28 11.40 -1.31
CA SER A 26 -4.13 12.04 -2.63
C SER A 26 -2.67 12.07 -3.09
N GLU A 27 -2.45 11.84 -4.38
CA GLU A 27 -1.15 11.94 -5.05
C GLU A 27 -0.40 13.25 -4.77
N LYS A 28 -1.12 14.37 -4.57
CA LYS A 28 -0.52 15.68 -4.25
C LYS A 28 0.31 15.67 -2.96
N ARG A 29 0.15 14.64 -2.13
CA ARG A 29 0.84 14.47 -0.84
C ARG A 29 2.06 13.55 -0.94
N LEU A 30 2.25 12.87 -2.07
CA LEU A 30 3.38 11.98 -2.27
C LEU A 30 4.71 12.77 -2.23
N PRO A 31 5.77 12.17 -1.68
CA PRO A 31 7.11 12.73 -1.78
C PRO A 31 7.59 12.63 -3.22
N LYS A 32 8.40 13.60 -3.65
CA LYS A 32 8.96 13.66 -5.01
C LYS A 32 10.35 13.03 -5.05
N GLY A 33 10.77 12.57 -6.22
CA GLY A 33 12.12 12.06 -6.45
C GLY A 33 12.35 10.63 -5.92
N GLN A 34 11.27 9.87 -5.75
CA GLN A 34 11.31 8.43 -5.50
C GLN A 34 10.74 7.69 -6.71
N GLU A 35 11.02 6.39 -6.78
CA GLU A 35 10.56 5.54 -7.87
C GLU A 35 9.07 5.24 -7.74
N ASP A 36 8.36 5.29 -8.87
CA ASP A 36 6.93 5.00 -8.95
C ASP A 36 6.72 3.61 -9.56
N ILE A 37 6.18 2.70 -8.75
CA ILE A 37 5.95 1.31 -9.15
C ILE A 37 4.44 1.13 -9.35
N ASN A 38 4.05 0.77 -10.57
CA ASN A 38 2.66 0.48 -10.91
C ASN A 38 2.37 -1.00 -10.60
N ILE A 39 1.70 -1.25 -9.47
CA ILE A 39 1.40 -2.60 -8.99
C ILE A 39 0.42 -3.32 -9.92
N GLY A 40 -0.61 -2.62 -10.41
CA GLY A 40 -1.53 -3.13 -11.42
C GLY A 40 -0.82 -3.72 -12.64
N ARG A 41 0.21 -3.02 -13.15
CA ARG A 41 1.01 -3.49 -14.29
C ARG A 41 1.89 -4.69 -13.92
N VAL A 42 2.58 -4.65 -12.77
CA VAL A 42 3.44 -5.75 -12.31
C VAL A 42 2.63 -7.04 -12.20
N LEU A 43 1.48 -6.97 -11.54
CA LEU A 43 0.65 -8.14 -11.29
C LEU A 43 -0.14 -8.60 -12.52
N SER A 44 -0.67 -7.68 -13.33
CA SER A 44 -1.37 -8.07 -14.57
C SER A 44 -0.45 -8.85 -15.52
N ALA A 45 0.80 -8.44 -15.67
CA ALA A 45 1.77 -9.15 -16.50
C ALA A 45 2.12 -10.54 -15.90
N ALA A 46 2.38 -10.60 -14.59
CA ALA A 46 2.84 -11.83 -13.95
C ALA A 46 1.73 -12.88 -13.72
N LEU A 47 0.49 -12.45 -13.45
CA LEU A 47 -0.63 -13.35 -13.16
C LEU A 47 -1.32 -13.88 -14.44
N SER A 48 -0.94 -13.39 -15.62
CA SER A 48 -1.48 -13.87 -16.90
C SER A 48 -1.19 -15.36 -17.14
N ASP A 49 -0.06 -15.87 -16.64
CA ASP A 49 0.37 -17.27 -16.80
C ASP A 49 0.11 -18.13 -15.55
N VAL A 50 -0.49 -17.57 -14.49
CA VAL A 50 -0.71 -18.25 -13.20
C VAL A 50 -2.17 -18.67 -13.07
N THR A 51 -2.39 -19.92 -12.68
CA THR A 51 -3.75 -20.45 -12.43
C THR A 51 -4.37 -19.80 -11.19
N GLU A 52 -5.69 -19.61 -11.18
CA GLU A 52 -6.39 -18.88 -10.10
C GLU A 52 -6.04 -19.36 -8.69
N ASN A 53 -5.86 -20.68 -8.51
CA ASN A 53 -5.52 -21.28 -7.23
C ASN A 53 -4.12 -20.89 -6.72
N ASP A 54 -3.19 -20.59 -7.62
CA ASP A 54 -1.80 -20.26 -7.27
C ASP A 54 -1.57 -18.73 -7.18
N ARG A 55 -2.53 -17.92 -7.65
CA ARG A 55 -2.37 -16.46 -7.72
C ARG A 55 -2.18 -15.83 -6.35
N ALA A 56 -2.96 -16.25 -5.35
CA ALA A 56 -2.89 -15.72 -3.99
C ALA A 56 -1.48 -15.85 -3.40
N ASP A 57 -0.87 -17.03 -3.56
CA ASP A 57 0.48 -17.31 -3.05
C ASP A 57 1.58 -16.64 -3.89
N ALA A 58 1.34 -16.43 -5.19
CA ALA A 58 2.31 -15.80 -6.08
C ALA A 58 2.41 -14.27 -5.90
N VAL A 59 1.33 -13.58 -5.50
CA VAL A 59 1.28 -12.10 -5.46
C VAL A 59 2.35 -11.51 -4.54
N SER A 60 2.46 -12.01 -3.31
CA SER A 60 3.39 -11.45 -2.32
C SER A 60 4.86 -11.52 -2.79
N PRO A 61 5.36 -12.68 -3.25
CA PRO A 61 6.69 -12.79 -3.86
C PRO A 61 6.91 -11.87 -5.07
N LEU A 62 5.91 -11.77 -5.97
CA LEU A 62 6.02 -10.94 -7.18
C LEU A 62 6.18 -9.45 -6.85
N ILE A 63 5.38 -8.94 -5.91
CA ILE A 63 5.53 -7.55 -5.46
C ILE A 63 6.86 -7.38 -4.75
N ALA A 64 7.26 -8.32 -3.88
CA ALA A 64 8.52 -8.27 -3.14
C ALA A 64 9.73 -8.19 -4.09
N ASP A 65 9.73 -8.96 -5.17
CA ASP A 65 10.78 -8.90 -6.19
C ASP A 65 10.80 -7.56 -6.92
N ALA A 66 9.63 -7.08 -7.34
CA ALA A 66 9.48 -5.80 -8.05
C ALA A 66 9.98 -4.61 -7.22
N VAL A 67 9.79 -4.64 -5.89
CA VAL A 67 10.22 -3.58 -4.98
C VAL A 67 11.62 -3.78 -4.40
N SER A 68 12.22 -4.96 -4.57
CA SER A 68 13.41 -5.44 -3.84
C SER A 68 14.58 -4.45 -3.86
N ARG A 69 14.84 -3.84 -5.02
CA ARG A 69 15.96 -2.94 -5.30
C ARG A 69 15.79 -1.50 -4.77
N PHE A 70 14.61 -1.15 -4.25
CA PHE A 70 14.30 0.21 -3.84
C PHE A 70 14.16 0.34 -2.31
N THR A 71 14.80 1.36 -1.75
CA THR A 71 14.72 1.68 -0.30
C THR A 71 13.64 2.70 0.02
N ALA A 72 13.16 3.44 -0.99
CA ALA A 72 12.05 4.38 -0.92
C ALA A 72 11.31 4.39 -2.27
N MET A 73 9.98 4.29 -2.25
CA MET A 73 9.17 4.22 -3.46
C MET A 73 7.72 4.64 -3.23
N THR A 74 7.04 5.00 -4.31
CA THR A 74 5.58 5.07 -4.39
C THR A 74 5.05 3.78 -5.00
N LEU A 75 4.03 3.16 -4.39
CA LEU A 75 3.20 2.19 -5.09
C LEU A 75 1.94 2.89 -5.59
N THR A 76 1.65 2.67 -6.86
CA THR A 76 0.47 3.21 -7.55
C THR A 76 -0.34 2.07 -8.13
N HIS A 77 -1.61 2.35 -8.43
CA HIS A 77 -2.53 1.40 -9.04
C HIS A 77 -2.62 0.09 -8.26
N ILE A 78 -2.90 0.19 -6.95
CA ILE A 78 -2.93 -0.95 -6.03
C ILE A 78 -4.30 -1.64 -5.98
N GLU A 79 -5.27 -1.21 -6.81
CA GLU A 79 -6.66 -1.69 -6.84
C GLU A 79 -6.73 -3.20 -7.08
N ILE A 80 -5.81 -3.74 -7.89
CA ILE A 80 -5.70 -5.18 -8.16
C ILE A 80 -5.44 -6.01 -6.89
N LEU A 81 -4.93 -5.43 -5.80
CA LEU A 81 -4.70 -6.16 -4.55
C LEU A 81 -6.00 -6.50 -3.82
N PHE A 82 -7.09 -5.80 -4.14
CA PHE A 82 -8.42 -6.00 -3.56
C PHE A 82 -9.27 -7.01 -4.35
N THR A 83 -8.72 -7.58 -5.43
CA THR A 83 -9.35 -8.63 -6.21
C THR A 83 -9.69 -9.83 -5.31
N PRO A 84 -10.98 -10.23 -5.19
CA PRO A 84 -11.43 -11.19 -4.17
C PRO A 84 -10.73 -12.54 -4.26
N GLU A 85 -10.39 -12.97 -5.48
CA GLU A 85 -9.71 -14.23 -5.76
C GLU A 85 -8.32 -14.30 -5.11
N LEU A 86 -7.69 -13.16 -4.82
CA LEU A 86 -6.37 -13.13 -4.20
C LEU A 86 -6.40 -13.37 -2.69
N HIS A 87 -7.56 -13.17 -2.03
CA HIS A 87 -7.73 -13.37 -0.59
C HIS A 87 -6.65 -12.67 0.27
N LEU A 88 -6.18 -11.49 -0.15
CA LEU A 88 -5.07 -10.79 0.49
C LEU A 88 -5.51 -9.88 1.64
N ASP A 89 -4.77 -9.92 2.75
CA ASP A 89 -4.69 -8.77 3.64
C ASP A 89 -3.79 -7.71 3.00
N VAL A 90 -4.40 -6.77 2.27
CA VAL A 90 -3.69 -5.75 1.48
C VAL A 90 -2.75 -4.92 2.35
N VAL A 91 -3.24 -4.34 3.45
CA VAL A 91 -2.41 -3.50 4.32
C VAL A 91 -1.33 -4.31 5.01
N GLY A 92 -1.64 -5.52 5.49
CA GLY A 92 -0.65 -6.43 6.07
C GLY A 92 0.46 -6.79 5.08
N THR A 93 0.09 -7.13 3.84
CA THR A 93 1.02 -7.41 2.74
C THR A 93 1.93 -6.20 2.46
N LEU A 94 1.34 -5.02 2.30
CA LEU A 94 2.10 -3.78 2.06
C LEU A 94 3.03 -3.43 3.22
N LEU A 95 2.60 -3.68 4.46
CA LEU A 95 3.43 -3.45 5.65
C LEU A 95 4.61 -4.44 5.71
N ALA A 96 4.40 -5.71 5.35
CA ALA A 96 5.48 -6.70 5.29
C ALA A 96 6.58 -6.29 4.29
N LEU A 97 6.19 -5.65 3.18
CA LEU A 97 7.13 -5.11 2.20
C LEU A 97 7.97 -3.96 2.76
N CYS A 98 7.47 -3.22 3.77
CA CYS A 98 8.17 -2.08 4.36
C CYS A 98 9.40 -2.47 5.20
N ARG A 99 9.72 -3.76 5.36
CA ARG A 99 10.92 -4.18 6.09
C ARG A 99 12.17 -3.55 5.46
N ASN A 100 12.84 -2.67 6.20
CA ASN A 100 14.00 -1.88 5.79
C ASN A 100 13.76 -0.90 4.64
N ARG A 101 12.52 -0.50 4.35
CA ARG A 101 12.19 0.44 3.27
C ARG A 101 11.00 1.33 3.56
N LYS A 102 10.92 2.45 2.85
CA LYS A 102 9.77 3.36 2.86
C LYS A 102 8.87 3.10 1.67
N ILE A 103 7.59 2.89 1.93
CA ILE A 103 6.59 2.74 0.87
C ILE A 103 5.54 3.82 1.06
N CYS A 104 5.29 4.62 0.03
CA CYS A 104 4.16 5.54 0.00
C CYS A 104 3.09 4.99 -0.92
N ILE A 105 1.83 5.06 -0.49
CA ILE A 105 0.69 4.70 -1.32
C ILE A 105 -0.34 5.82 -1.27
N VAL A 106 -1.02 6.02 -2.40
CA VAL A 106 -2.30 6.73 -2.39
C VAL A 106 -3.36 5.68 -2.10
N TRP A 107 -4.09 5.86 -1.02
CA TRP A 107 -5.21 4.98 -0.73
C TRP A 107 -6.29 5.18 -1.80
N PRO A 108 -6.70 4.12 -2.53
CA PRO A 108 -7.62 4.26 -3.65
C PRO A 108 -9.08 4.48 -3.22
N GLY A 109 -9.39 4.30 -1.93
CA GLY A 109 -10.73 4.48 -1.38
C GLY A 109 -10.84 5.62 -0.37
N VAL A 110 -11.68 5.42 0.64
CA VAL A 110 -12.00 6.44 1.66
C VAL A 110 -11.20 6.20 2.93
N MET A 111 -10.75 7.30 3.54
CA MET A 111 -10.16 7.32 4.87
C MET A 111 -11.14 8.02 5.81
N ASP A 112 -11.71 7.29 6.77
CA ASP A 112 -12.66 7.84 7.73
C ASP A 112 -12.39 7.33 9.15
N GLY A 113 -12.43 8.22 10.15
CA GLY A 113 -12.20 7.87 11.56
C GLY A 113 -10.85 7.19 11.87
N GLY A 114 -9.86 7.30 10.98
CA GLY A 114 -8.57 6.60 11.08
C GLY A 114 -8.59 5.16 10.56
N LYS A 115 -9.69 4.72 9.95
CA LYS A 115 -9.83 3.47 9.20
C LYS A 115 -9.73 3.71 7.70
N LEU A 116 -9.42 2.64 6.99
CA LEU A 116 -9.27 2.60 5.54
C LEU A 116 -10.39 1.76 4.95
N TYR A 117 -11.07 2.30 3.95
CA TYR A 117 -12.17 1.66 3.24
C TYR A 117 -11.87 1.66 1.74
N TYR A 118 -12.12 0.56 1.06
CA TYR A 118 -12.09 0.46 -0.40
C TYR A 118 -13.33 -0.29 -0.90
N ALA A 119 -13.86 0.16 -2.03
CA ALA A 119 -15.17 -0.24 -2.57
C ALA A 119 -16.33 -0.06 -1.57
N LYS A 120 -17.56 -0.38 -1.97
CA LYS A 120 -18.72 -0.35 -1.08
C LYS A 120 -18.95 -1.71 -0.42
N PRO A 121 -19.62 -1.78 0.74
CA PRO A 121 -19.91 -3.06 1.42
C PRO A 121 -20.64 -4.09 0.56
N GLU A 122 -21.42 -3.66 -0.44
CA GLU A 122 -22.09 -4.54 -1.39
C GLU A 122 -21.19 -5.10 -2.51
N ASP A 123 -19.99 -4.55 -2.69
CA ASP A 123 -19.07 -4.95 -3.75
C ASP A 123 -18.19 -6.14 -3.30
N PRO A 124 -17.89 -7.10 -4.19
CA PRO A 124 -16.97 -8.20 -3.87
C PRO A 124 -15.58 -7.74 -3.41
N GLU A 125 -15.14 -6.59 -3.92
CA GLU A 125 -13.83 -5.97 -3.63
C GLU A 125 -13.84 -5.16 -2.31
N TYR A 126 -14.90 -5.21 -1.51
CA TYR A 126 -14.98 -4.48 -0.25
C TYR A 126 -13.82 -4.81 0.67
N TYR A 127 -13.11 -3.78 1.12
CA TYR A 127 -12.04 -3.92 2.09
C TYR A 127 -12.13 -2.83 3.15
N GLU A 128 -12.07 -3.26 4.41
CA GLU A 128 -11.96 -2.39 5.57
C GLU A 128 -10.77 -2.81 6.41
N CYS A 129 -9.95 -1.85 6.82
CA CYS A 129 -8.85 -2.10 7.75
C CYS A 129 -8.74 -0.97 8.76
N ASP A 130 -8.46 -1.34 10.01
CA ASP A 130 -7.97 -0.42 11.02
C ASP A 130 -6.44 -0.49 11.07
N PRO A 131 -5.72 0.47 10.47
CA PRO A 131 -4.26 0.51 10.51
C PRO A 131 -3.72 0.89 11.90
N ARG A 132 -4.51 1.45 12.82
CA ARG A 132 -4.05 1.95 14.13
C ARG A 132 -3.29 0.93 14.99
N PRO A 133 -3.66 -0.35 15.07
CA PRO A 133 -2.85 -1.37 15.76
C PRO A 133 -1.50 -1.64 15.09
N LEU A 134 -1.39 -1.43 13.78
CA LEU A 134 -0.21 -1.79 13.01
C LEU A 134 0.99 -0.90 13.38
N GLN A 135 2.17 -1.50 13.50
CA GLN A 135 3.41 -0.74 13.70
C GLN A 135 3.91 -0.23 12.35
N ASP A 136 4.76 0.80 12.36
CA ASP A 136 5.38 1.38 11.17
C ASP A 136 4.41 1.80 10.05
N THR A 137 3.13 2.01 10.38
CA THR A 137 2.13 2.58 9.48
C THR A 137 1.92 4.06 9.82
N TYR A 138 1.86 4.91 8.81
CA TYR A 138 1.74 6.36 8.92
C TYR A 138 0.56 6.80 8.07
N ILE A 139 -0.40 7.51 8.67
CA ILE A 139 -1.59 8.00 7.96
C ILE A 139 -1.49 9.51 7.87
N ILE A 140 -1.53 10.04 6.64
CA ILE A 140 -1.31 11.46 6.38
C ILE A 140 -2.64 12.16 6.11
N PHE A 141 -3.14 12.90 7.09
CA PHE A 141 -4.33 13.77 6.97
C PHE A 141 -3.93 15.24 6.81
N GLU A 142 -4.92 16.13 6.65
CA GLU A 142 -4.71 17.57 6.41
C GLU A 142 -3.71 18.22 7.37
#